data_AF-A0A7S0TWD5-F1
#
_entry.id   AF-A0A7S0TWD5-F1
#
_cell.length_a   1.000
_cell.length_b   1.000
_cell.length_c   1.000
_cell.angle_alpha   90.00
_cell.angle_beta   90.00
_cell.angle_gamma   90.00
#
_symmetry.space_group_name_H-M   'P 1'
#
loop_
_entity.id
_entity.type
_entity.pdbx_description
1 polymer ?
#
loop_
_entity_poly.entity_id
_entity_poly.type
_entity_poly.pdbx_seq_one_letter_code
_entity_poly.pdbx_strand_id
1 'polypeptide(L)'
;HLSDYMATMLTEMERSGRLSVLHSNSAISTALSQRWFQLVLLVVILYFLLQSTIAIFGLISRSATLHAFTFFRFTALELRDGSFPLHPHVQEIGLHRSGCPVFPLNTTVENSSITVAVESGTAINGWYFVTSGVNDSSLDPVNFTLAGSDDLVNWQEVSSSQLDCALSIWSGDWEIPRLRNHTILIGMQSSWQC
;
A
#
# COMPACT_ATOMS: atom_id res chain seq x y z
N HIS A 1 -17.24 72.59 -25.24
CA HIS A 1 -17.52 71.22 -25.72
C HIS A 1 -16.31 70.29 -25.77
N LEU A 2 -15.18 70.64 -26.41
CA LEU A 2 -13.95 69.81 -26.34
C LEU A 2 -13.21 69.90 -24.99
N SER A 3 -13.31 71.04 -24.29
CA SER A 3 -12.69 71.24 -22.98
C SER A 3 -13.31 70.39 -21.87
N ASP A 4 -14.63 70.17 -21.92
CA ASP A 4 -15.35 69.44 -20.87
C ASP A 4 -15.13 67.91 -20.97
N TYR A 5 -14.84 67.41 -22.18
CA TYR A 5 -14.50 66.00 -22.43
C TYR A 5 -13.11 65.63 -21.88
N MET A 6 -12.14 66.54 -21.93
CA MET A 6 -10.81 66.27 -21.38
C MET A 6 -10.81 66.24 -19.84
N ALA A 7 -11.64 67.08 -19.21
CA ALA A 7 -11.75 67.12 -17.76
C ALA A 7 -12.41 65.84 -17.18
N THR A 8 -13.38 65.25 -17.89
CA THR A 8 -13.99 63.97 -17.49
C THR A 8 -13.07 62.78 -17.73
N MET A 9 -12.27 62.79 -18.80
CA MET A 9 -11.34 61.69 -19.07
C MET A 9 -10.17 61.64 -18.06
N LEU A 10 -9.71 62.80 -17.57
CA LEU A 10 -8.66 62.89 -16.55
C LEU A 10 -9.12 62.37 -15.18
N THR A 11 -10.36 62.63 -14.78
CA THR A 11 -10.90 62.12 -13.51
C THR A 11 -11.18 60.62 -13.54
N GLU A 12 -11.49 60.06 -14.71
CA GLU A 12 -11.69 58.61 -14.88
C GLU A 12 -10.36 57.83 -14.96
N MET A 13 -9.30 58.42 -15.53
CA MET A 13 -7.96 57.82 -15.50
C MET A 13 -7.35 57.80 -14.09
N GLU A 14 -7.61 58.81 -13.25
CA GLU A 14 -7.14 58.82 -11.86
C GLU A 14 -7.84 57.76 -10.99
N ARG A 15 -9.08 57.40 -11.34
CA ARG A 15 -9.85 56.34 -10.67
C ARG A 15 -9.40 54.93 -11.09
N SER A 16 -8.92 54.75 -12.32
CA SER A 16 -8.43 53.47 -12.83
C SER A 16 -7.05 53.08 -12.27
N GLY A 17 -6.19 54.07 -11.95
CA GLY A 17 -4.85 53.82 -11.39
C GLY A 17 -4.81 53.17 -10.00
N ARG A 18 -5.94 53.15 -9.26
CA ARG A 18 -6.03 52.56 -7.91
C ARG A 18 -6.51 51.11 -7.86
N LEU A 19 -6.87 50.51 -8.98
CA LEU A 19 -7.34 49.11 -9.02
C LEU A 19 -6.30 48.11 -9.57
N SER A 20 -5.13 48.57 -10.00
CA SER A 20 -4.06 47.71 -10.56
C SER A 20 -2.99 47.27 -9.55
N VAL A 21 -3.23 47.37 -8.24
CA VAL A 21 -2.23 47.07 -7.18
C VAL A 21 -2.41 45.69 -6.54
N LEU A 22 -3.35 44.86 -7.01
CA LEU A 22 -3.54 43.48 -6.53
C LEU A 22 -2.92 42.43 -7.47
N HIS A 23 -1.79 42.75 -8.10
CA HIS A 23 -0.91 41.78 -8.77
C HIS A 23 0.54 41.97 -8.28
N SER A 24 0.71 41.97 -6.96
CA SER A 24 2.02 42.11 -6.34
C SER A 24 2.59 40.72 -6.01
N ASN A 25 3.40 40.17 -6.93
CA ASN A 25 4.41 39.14 -6.60
C ASN A 25 5.37 39.60 -5.47
N SER A 26 5.36 40.88 -5.11
CA SER A 26 6.15 41.43 -4.01
C SER A 26 5.61 41.09 -2.62
N ALA A 27 4.32 40.79 -2.44
CA ALA A 27 3.79 40.48 -1.10
C ALA A 27 4.41 39.18 -0.54
N ILE A 28 4.54 38.16 -1.39
CA ILE A 28 5.19 36.90 -1.05
C ILE A 28 6.71 37.07 -0.89
N SER A 29 7.38 37.85 -1.75
CA SER A 29 8.82 38.09 -1.60
C SER A 29 9.15 38.89 -0.34
N THR A 30 8.28 39.82 0.05
CA THR A 30 8.45 40.63 1.26
C THR A 30 8.21 39.78 2.51
N ALA A 31 7.22 38.88 2.50
CA ALA A 31 7.00 37.93 3.58
C ALA A 31 8.19 36.94 3.72
N LEU A 32 8.73 36.43 2.61
CA LEU A 32 9.90 35.54 2.60
C LEU A 32 11.19 36.20 3.09
N SER A 33 11.29 37.53 3.04
CA SER A 33 12.46 38.27 3.54
C SER A 33 12.48 38.50 5.07
N GLN A 34 11.37 38.24 5.77
CA GLN A 34 11.30 38.46 7.22
C GLN A 34 11.99 37.32 7.97
N ARG A 35 12.97 37.65 8.83
CA ARG A 35 13.79 36.65 9.57
C ARG A 35 12.97 35.70 10.44
N TRP A 36 11.90 36.18 11.06
CA TRP A 36 11.03 35.33 11.89
C TRP A 36 10.21 34.36 11.03
N PHE A 37 9.75 34.78 9.85
CA PHE A 37 9.03 33.93 8.91
C PHE A 37 9.94 32.81 8.38
N GLN A 38 11.20 33.13 8.06
CA GLN A 38 12.21 32.15 7.67
C GLN A 38 12.47 31.12 8.78
N LEU A 39 12.50 31.53 10.05
CA LEU A 39 12.63 30.61 11.18
C LEU A 39 11.45 29.66 11.30
N VAL A 40 10.22 30.16 11.19
CA VAL A 40 9.00 29.32 11.22
C VAL A 40 9.01 28.33 10.07
N LEU A 41 9.31 28.78 8.85
CA LEU A 41 9.39 27.91 7.67
C LEU A 41 10.46 26.82 7.86
N LEU A 42 11.62 27.15 8.42
CA LEU A 42 12.68 26.20 8.69
C LEU A 42 12.27 25.15 9.72
N VAL A 43 11.54 25.54 10.78
CA VAL A 43 11.00 24.59 11.77
C VAL A 43 9.98 23.65 11.13
N VAL A 44 9.10 24.17 10.28
CA VAL A 44 8.10 23.35 9.57
C VAL A 44 8.80 22.36 8.63
N ILE A 45 9.78 22.79 7.84
CA ILE A 45 10.55 21.91 6.96
C ILE A 45 11.30 20.86 7.78
N LEU A 46 11.96 21.25 8.88
CA LEU A 46 12.68 20.31 9.74
C LEU A 46 11.72 19.27 10.35
N TYR A 47 10.52 19.70 10.77
CA TYR A 47 9.48 18.80 11.28
C TYR A 47 9.03 17.78 10.22
N PHE A 48 8.75 18.24 8.99
CA PHE A 48 8.40 17.35 7.88
C PHE A 48 9.54 16.41 7.51
N LEU A 49 10.79 16.89 7.49
CA LEU A 49 11.95 16.05 7.25
C LEU A 49 12.12 15.01 8.36
N LEU A 50 11.96 15.37 9.63
CA LEU A 50 12.03 14.42 10.75
C LEU A 50 10.91 13.37 10.71
N GLN A 51 9.70 13.77 10.35
CA GLN A 51 8.58 12.83 10.15
C GLN A 51 8.85 11.89 8.97
N SER A 52 9.37 12.42 7.86
CA SER A 52 9.69 11.63 6.68
C SER A 52 10.84 10.66 6.93
N THR A 53 11.87 11.04 7.69
CA THR A 53 12.97 10.13 8.04
C THR A 53 12.50 9.02 8.96
N ILE A 54 11.58 9.27 9.90
CA ILE A 54 10.97 8.21 10.73
C ILE A 54 10.12 7.27 9.87
N ALA A 55 9.32 7.78 8.94
CA ALA A 55 8.54 6.96 8.02
C ALA A 55 9.43 6.09 7.11
N ILE A 56 10.49 6.68 6.56
CA ILE A 56 11.45 5.99 5.68
C ILE A 56 12.30 4.98 6.48
N PHE A 57 12.77 5.31 7.69
CA PHE A 57 13.49 4.33 8.53
C PHE A 57 12.57 3.21 9.02
N GLY A 58 11.28 3.48 9.27
CA GLY A 58 10.29 2.44 9.54
C GLY A 58 10.10 1.48 8.36
N LEU A 59 10.21 1.99 7.14
CA LEU A 59 10.17 1.19 5.91
C LEU A 59 11.48 0.41 5.67
N ILE A 60 12.65 1.03 5.86
CA ILE A 60 13.97 0.40 5.63
C ILE A 60 14.34 -0.61 6.73
N SER A 61 13.93 -0.37 7.98
CA SER A 61 14.19 -1.31 9.10
C SER A 61 13.32 -2.56 9.02
N ARG A 62 12.33 -2.60 8.12
CA ARG A 62 11.63 -3.82 7.69
C ARG A 62 12.34 -4.53 6.55
N SER A 63 13.67 -4.38 6.43
CA SER A 63 14.50 -5.38 5.77
C SER A 63 14.29 -6.69 6.51
N ALA A 64 13.31 -7.45 6.03
CA ALA A 64 12.82 -8.68 6.60
C ALA A 64 14.00 -9.60 6.90
N THR A 65 14.36 -9.70 8.19
CA THR A 65 14.84 -10.98 8.68
C THR A 65 13.76 -11.97 8.30
N LEU A 66 14.05 -12.80 7.30
CA LEU A 66 13.20 -13.92 6.93
C LEU A 66 13.09 -14.81 8.17
N HIS A 67 12.11 -14.50 9.02
CA HIS A 67 11.84 -15.28 10.20
C HIS A 67 11.31 -16.62 9.72
N ALA A 68 12.00 -17.65 10.15
CA ALA A 68 11.68 -18.99 9.78
C ALA A 68 10.59 -19.47 10.73
N PHE A 69 9.45 -19.88 10.18
CA PHE A 69 8.31 -20.35 10.95
C PHE A 69 7.99 -21.80 10.61
N THR A 70 7.32 -22.46 11.54
CA THR A 70 6.85 -23.85 11.37
C THR A 70 5.41 -23.91 10.85
N PHE A 71 4.61 -22.87 11.16
CA PHE A 71 3.23 -22.74 10.76
C PHE A 71 2.99 -21.41 10.08
N PHE A 72 2.20 -21.44 9.01
CA PHE A 72 1.73 -20.27 8.30
C PHE A 72 0.21 -20.27 8.26
N ARG A 73 -0.43 -19.13 8.52
CA ARG A 73 -1.89 -19.00 8.51
C ARG A 73 -2.29 -17.86 7.60
N PHE A 74 -3.00 -18.21 6.54
CA PHE A 74 -3.74 -17.28 5.72
C PHE A 74 -5.12 -17.06 6.31
N THR A 75 -5.55 -15.81 6.43
CA THR A 75 -6.89 -15.46 6.92
C THR A 75 -7.53 -14.49 5.94
N ALA A 76 -8.66 -14.89 5.37
CA ALA A 76 -9.50 -13.98 4.60
C ALA A 76 -10.29 -13.09 5.58
N LEU A 77 -10.21 -11.78 5.37
CA LEU A 77 -10.89 -10.77 6.19
C LEU A 77 -12.10 -10.18 5.46
N GLU A 78 -12.00 -10.03 4.14
CA GLU A 78 -13.07 -9.45 3.31
C GLU A 78 -13.05 -10.09 1.92
N LEU A 79 -14.24 -10.39 1.43
CA LEU A 79 -14.46 -10.87 0.06
C LEU A 79 -14.78 -9.69 -0.87
N ARG A 80 -14.69 -9.91 -2.18
CA ARG A 80 -14.91 -8.86 -3.19
C ARG A 80 -16.32 -8.25 -3.13
N ASP A 81 -17.31 -9.00 -2.68
CA ASP A 81 -18.68 -8.52 -2.44
C ASP A 81 -18.82 -7.63 -1.19
N GLY A 82 -17.75 -7.45 -0.42
CA GLY A 82 -17.71 -6.69 0.83
C GLY A 82 -18.21 -7.47 2.06
N SER A 83 -18.48 -8.77 1.91
CA SER A 83 -18.92 -9.62 3.02
C SER A 83 -17.74 -10.14 3.85
N PHE A 84 -18.03 -10.49 5.10
CA PHE A 84 -17.08 -11.19 5.97
C PHE A 84 -17.12 -12.68 5.68
N PRO A 85 -15.99 -13.30 5.29
CA PRO A 85 -15.96 -14.71 4.92
C PRO A 85 -16.22 -15.61 6.15
N LEU A 86 -17.12 -16.58 6.00
CA LEU A 86 -17.18 -17.75 6.90
C LEU A 86 -16.20 -18.85 6.48
N HIS A 87 -15.78 -18.83 5.21
CA HIS A 87 -14.83 -19.74 4.59
C HIS A 87 -13.80 -18.91 3.81
N PRO A 88 -12.52 -19.31 3.70
CA PRO A 88 -11.50 -18.52 2.99
C PRO A 88 -11.76 -18.35 1.49
N HIS A 89 -12.67 -19.12 0.88
CA HIS A 89 -12.89 -19.17 -0.58
C HIS A 89 -11.62 -19.32 -1.45
N VAL A 90 -10.56 -19.88 -0.83
CA VAL A 90 -9.30 -20.25 -1.47
C VAL A 90 -9.30 -21.76 -1.69
N GLN A 91 -8.96 -22.18 -2.90
CA GLN A 91 -8.81 -23.58 -3.27
C GLN A 91 -7.44 -24.13 -2.86
N GLU A 92 -6.40 -23.33 -3.07
CA GLU A 92 -5.01 -23.73 -2.83
C GLU A 92 -4.22 -22.54 -2.31
N ILE A 93 -3.32 -22.82 -1.38
CA ILE A 93 -2.30 -21.89 -0.92
C ILE A 93 -0.95 -22.57 -1.04
N GLY A 94 0.05 -21.84 -1.52
CA GLY A 94 1.41 -22.32 -1.60
C GLY A 94 2.40 -21.29 -1.10
N LEU A 95 3.54 -21.82 -0.67
CA LEU A 95 4.65 -21.05 -0.11
C LEU A 95 5.87 -21.26 -1.00
N HIS A 96 6.73 -20.25 -1.10
CA HIS A 96 7.96 -20.30 -1.88
C HIS A 96 9.17 -19.91 -1.04
N ARG A 97 10.28 -20.59 -1.32
CA ARG A 97 11.61 -20.28 -0.80
C ARG A 97 12.61 -20.24 -1.94
N SER A 98 13.16 -19.06 -2.21
CA SER A 98 14.13 -18.81 -3.29
C SER A 98 13.65 -19.31 -4.66
N GLY A 99 12.36 -19.16 -4.95
CA GLY A 99 11.73 -19.61 -6.20
C GLY A 99 11.28 -21.07 -6.21
N CYS A 100 11.69 -21.88 -5.23
CA CYS A 100 11.21 -23.26 -5.09
C CYS A 100 9.91 -23.32 -4.28
N PRO A 101 8.94 -24.16 -4.66
CA PRO A 101 7.75 -24.40 -3.85
C PRO A 101 8.15 -25.12 -2.55
N VAL A 102 7.56 -24.69 -1.44
CA VAL A 102 7.65 -25.37 -0.14
C VAL A 102 6.43 -26.26 -0.02
N PHE A 103 6.67 -27.56 0.12
CA PHE A 103 5.59 -28.54 0.25
C PHE A 103 5.08 -28.58 1.69
N PRO A 104 3.76 -28.42 1.91
CA PRO A 104 3.20 -28.47 3.24
C PRO A 104 3.18 -29.91 3.77
N LEU A 105 3.48 -30.08 5.06
CA LEU A 105 3.31 -31.33 5.79
C LEU A 105 1.84 -31.59 6.09
N ASN A 106 1.10 -30.53 6.40
CA ASN A 106 -0.33 -30.59 6.70
C ASN A 106 -0.98 -29.25 6.38
N THR A 107 -2.24 -29.29 5.96
CA THR A 107 -3.05 -28.10 5.71
C THR A 107 -4.40 -28.29 6.40
N THR A 108 -4.75 -27.38 7.29
CA THR A 108 -6.03 -27.35 7.98
C THR A 108 -6.81 -26.09 7.60
N VAL A 109 -8.11 -26.24 7.42
CA VAL A 109 -9.02 -25.13 7.11
C VAL A 109 -9.96 -24.96 8.30
N GLU A 110 -9.97 -23.78 8.88
CA GLU A 110 -10.82 -23.43 10.01
C GLU A 110 -11.39 -22.03 9.81
N ASN A 111 -12.73 -21.95 9.74
CA ASN A 111 -13.46 -20.71 9.48
C ASN A 111 -12.93 -20.03 8.21
N SER A 112 -12.58 -18.73 8.28
CA SER A 112 -12.00 -17.97 7.18
C SER A 112 -10.48 -18.13 7.02
N SER A 113 -9.88 -19.10 7.72
CA SER A 113 -8.44 -19.27 7.77
C SER A 113 -7.97 -20.63 7.25
N ILE A 114 -6.80 -20.63 6.61
CA ILE A 114 -6.07 -21.81 6.17
C ILE A 114 -4.74 -21.81 6.89
N THR A 115 -4.48 -22.84 7.69
CA THR A 115 -3.21 -23.05 8.36
C THR A 115 -2.42 -24.14 7.65
N VAL A 116 -1.16 -23.83 7.37
CA VAL A 116 -0.22 -24.67 6.66
C VAL A 116 0.94 -24.96 7.59
N ALA A 117 1.19 -26.24 7.86
CA ALA A 117 2.36 -26.71 8.59
C ALA A 117 3.46 -27.08 7.61
N VAL A 118 4.69 -26.64 7.87
CA VAL A 118 5.88 -26.94 7.09
C VAL A 118 6.96 -27.56 7.99
N GLU A 119 8.06 -28.00 7.40
CA GLU A 119 9.22 -28.45 8.18
C GLU A 119 9.71 -27.31 9.10
N SER A 120 10.08 -27.67 10.33
CA SER A 120 10.45 -26.73 11.40
C SER A 120 11.46 -25.68 10.93
N GLY A 121 11.16 -24.41 11.20
CA GLY A 121 12.07 -23.29 10.89
C GLY A 121 12.26 -23.08 9.39
N THR A 122 11.17 -23.04 8.62
CA THR A 122 11.23 -22.72 7.19
C THR A 122 11.03 -21.23 6.97
N ALA A 123 12.04 -20.60 6.38
CA ALA A 123 11.98 -19.23 5.90
C ALA A 123 11.35 -19.19 4.49
N ILE A 124 10.34 -18.33 4.29
CA ILE A 124 9.67 -18.14 3.00
C ILE A 124 9.94 -16.74 2.45
N ASN A 125 10.12 -16.60 1.14
CA ASN A 125 10.31 -15.30 0.47
C ASN A 125 9.15 -14.97 -0.50
N GLY A 126 8.16 -15.85 -0.58
CA GLY A 126 6.97 -15.65 -1.40
C GLY A 126 5.88 -16.62 -1.03
N TRP A 127 4.68 -16.31 -1.48
CA TRP A 127 3.48 -17.11 -1.25
C TRP A 127 2.49 -16.84 -2.39
N TYR A 128 1.57 -17.76 -2.59
CA TYR A 128 0.47 -17.57 -3.53
C TYR A 128 -0.79 -18.23 -3.00
N PHE A 129 -1.92 -17.79 -3.53
CA PHE A 129 -3.16 -18.52 -3.39
C PHE A 129 -3.96 -18.52 -4.68
N VAL A 130 -4.79 -19.54 -4.80
CA VAL A 130 -5.66 -19.79 -5.93
C VAL A 130 -7.09 -19.70 -5.42
N THR A 131 -7.89 -18.78 -5.98
CA THR A 131 -9.32 -18.73 -5.67
C THR A 131 -10.06 -19.80 -6.44
N SER A 132 -11.19 -20.27 -5.90
CA SER A 132 -11.96 -21.40 -6.48
C SER A 132 -12.58 -21.12 -7.86
N GLY A 133 -12.44 -19.91 -8.39
CA GLY A 133 -12.20 -19.61 -9.81
C GLY A 133 -13.29 -19.89 -10.85
N VAL A 134 -14.24 -20.80 -10.63
CA VAL A 134 -15.04 -21.32 -11.75
C VAL A 134 -16.40 -20.64 -11.90
N ASN A 135 -17.04 -20.17 -10.82
CA ASN A 135 -18.44 -19.70 -10.91
C ASN A 135 -18.76 -18.35 -10.25
N ASP A 136 -17.92 -17.83 -9.34
CA ASP A 136 -18.25 -16.58 -8.65
C ASP A 136 -17.02 -15.83 -8.12
N SER A 137 -16.54 -14.85 -8.88
CA SER A 137 -15.44 -13.96 -8.48
C SER A 137 -15.82 -12.99 -7.36
N SER A 138 -17.11 -12.88 -7.02
CA SER A 138 -17.56 -12.02 -5.91
C SER A 138 -17.09 -12.56 -4.54
N LEU A 139 -16.76 -13.84 -4.48
CA LEU A 139 -16.25 -14.52 -3.29
C LEU A 139 -14.72 -14.57 -3.24
N ASP A 140 -14.02 -13.91 -4.17
CA ASP A 140 -12.55 -13.81 -4.10
C ASP A 140 -12.15 -12.97 -2.88
N PRO A 141 -11.18 -13.42 -2.06
CA PRO A 141 -10.62 -12.60 -0.99
C PRO A 141 -9.92 -11.36 -1.55
N VAL A 142 -10.33 -10.18 -1.09
CA VAL A 142 -9.71 -8.89 -1.46
C VAL A 142 -8.91 -8.30 -0.30
N ASN A 143 -9.28 -8.64 0.94
CA ASN A 143 -8.53 -8.29 2.13
C ASN A 143 -8.19 -9.56 2.90
N PHE A 144 -6.91 -9.76 3.17
CA PHE A 144 -6.39 -10.94 3.84
C PHE A 144 -5.09 -10.64 4.57
N THR A 145 -4.71 -11.55 5.45
CA THR A 145 -3.42 -11.57 6.15
C THR A 145 -2.75 -12.93 6.05
N LEU A 146 -1.42 -12.93 6.03
CA LEU A 146 -0.57 -14.10 6.17
C LEU A 146 0.27 -13.92 7.43
N ALA A 147 0.17 -14.86 8.37
CA ALA A 147 0.94 -14.83 9.61
C ALA A 147 1.78 -16.12 9.77
N GLY A 148 2.92 -16.02 10.44
CA GLY A 148 3.80 -17.12 10.80
C GLY A 148 3.79 -17.38 12.30
N SER A 149 3.97 -18.63 12.71
CA SER A 149 4.07 -19.05 14.11
C SER A 149 4.93 -20.31 14.24
N ASP A 150 5.54 -20.51 15.41
CA ASP A 150 6.23 -21.76 15.77
C ASP A 150 5.45 -22.61 16.77
N ASP A 151 4.39 -22.07 17.38
CA ASP A 151 3.66 -22.70 18.49
C ASP A 151 2.14 -22.69 18.32
N LEU A 152 1.62 -22.20 17.18
CA LEU A 152 0.21 -22.01 16.87
C LEU A 152 -0.53 -21.00 17.78
N VAL A 153 0.16 -20.36 18.71
CA VAL A 153 -0.41 -19.42 19.69
C VAL A 153 0.06 -18.01 19.39
N ASN A 154 1.36 -17.82 19.24
CA ASN A 154 1.99 -16.54 18.96
C ASN A 154 2.17 -16.39 17.46
N TRP A 155 1.31 -15.58 16.86
CA TRP A 155 1.30 -15.30 15.42
C TRP A 155 1.95 -13.96 15.13
N GLN A 156 2.89 -13.95 14.19
CA GLN A 156 3.53 -12.75 13.68
C GLN A 156 3.08 -12.51 12.24
N GLU A 157 2.66 -11.30 11.93
CA GLU A 157 2.27 -10.95 10.55
C GLU A 157 3.48 -11.03 9.62
N VAL A 158 3.35 -11.80 8.55
CA VAL A 158 4.36 -11.97 7.49
C VAL A 158 4.03 -11.08 6.31
N SER A 159 2.75 -11.01 5.93
CA SER A 159 2.26 -10.21 4.81
C SER A 159 0.77 -9.90 5.01
N SER A 160 0.29 -8.86 4.35
CA SER A 160 -1.13 -8.57 4.24
C SER A 160 -1.43 -7.83 2.94
N SER A 161 -2.70 -7.88 2.53
CA SER A 161 -3.19 -7.17 1.34
C SER A 161 -2.92 -5.65 1.37
N GLN A 162 -2.72 -5.06 2.55
CA GLN A 162 -2.43 -3.63 2.73
C GLN A 162 -0.93 -3.31 2.67
N LEU A 163 -0.07 -4.28 2.96
CA LEU A 163 1.38 -4.09 3.01
C LEU A 163 2.08 -4.50 1.70
N ASP A 164 1.48 -5.39 0.93
CA ASP A 164 2.07 -5.90 -0.31
C ASP A 164 1.72 -5.01 -1.50
N CYS A 165 2.59 -4.04 -1.81
CA CYS A 165 2.49 -3.20 -3.01
C CYS A 165 2.71 -3.98 -4.33
N ALA A 166 3.25 -5.20 -4.27
CA ALA A 166 3.58 -6.04 -5.43
C ALA A 166 2.62 -7.22 -5.60
N LEU A 167 1.32 -6.99 -5.39
CA LEU A 167 0.30 -7.99 -5.67
C LEU A 167 0.12 -8.10 -7.19
N SER A 168 0.55 -9.21 -7.78
CA SER A 168 0.30 -9.49 -9.20
C SER A 168 -0.85 -10.49 -9.34
N ILE A 169 -1.94 -10.02 -9.97
CA ILE A 169 -3.07 -10.87 -10.38
C ILE A 169 -2.69 -11.48 -11.72
N TRP A 170 -2.52 -12.80 -11.75
CA TRP A 170 -2.28 -13.53 -12.99
C TRP A 170 -3.48 -14.41 -13.31
N SER A 171 -4.01 -14.25 -14.52
CA SER A 171 -4.98 -15.15 -15.15
C SER A 171 -4.38 -15.68 -16.46
N GLY A 172 -3.68 -16.82 -16.41
CA GLY A 172 -3.01 -17.37 -17.59
C GLY A 172 -2.31 -18.71 -17.34
N ASP A 173 -2.11 -19.46 -18.43
CA ASP A 173 -1.61 -20.85 -18.46
C ASP A 173 -0.15 -20.98 -17.99
N TRP A 174 0.06 -21.17 -16.70
CA TRP A 174 1.27 -21.79 -16.18
C TRP A 174 1.01 -23.30 -16.06
N GLU A 175 2.00 -24.10 -16.46
CA GLU A 175 1.95 -25.57 -16.37
C GLU A 175 2.11 -26.05 -14.91
N ILE A 176 1.20 -25.65 -14.00
CA ILE A 176 0.73 -26.62 -13.00
C ILE A 176 -0.44 -27.36 -13.65
N PRO A 177 -0.33 -28.68 -13.90
CA PRO A 177 -1.29 -29.45 -14.71
C PRO A 177 -2.76 -29.43 -14.28
N ARG A 178 -3.12 -28.73 -13.19
CA ARG A 178 -4.45 -28.74 -12.57
C ARG A 178 -5.19 -27.39 -12.55
N LEU A 179 -4.60 -26.28 -13.00
CA LEU A 179 -5.10 -24.93 -12.65
C LEU A 179 -5.65 -24.08 -13.81
N ARG A 180 -6.13 -24.70 -14.89
CA ARG A 180 -6.88 -23.95 -15.93
C ARG A 180 -8.15 -23.34 -15.31
N ASN A 181 -8.41 -22.06 -15.56
CA ASN A 181 -9.57 -21.25 -15.12
C ASN A 181 -9.60 -20.76 -13.65
N HIS A 182 -8.47 -20.47 -13.02
CA HIS A 182 -8.45 -19.93 -11.64
C HIS A 182 -7.71 -18.58 -11.56
N THR A 183 -8.14 -17.71 -10.65
CA THR A 183 -7.42 -16.46 -10.33
C THR A 183 -6.31 -16.76 -9.35
N ILE A 184 -5.09 -16.35 -9.70
CA ILE A 184 -3.91 -16.59 -8.87
C ILE A 184 -3.35 -15.26 -8.42
N LEU A 185 -3.20 -15.16 -7.11
CA LEU A 185 -2.60 -14.02 -6.45
C LEU A 185 -1.26 -14.46 -5.87
N ILE A 186 -0.20 -13.78 -6.32
CA ILE A 186 1.17 -14.04 -5.88
C ILE A 186 1.64 -12.85 -5.07
N GLY A 187 1.92 -13.09 -3.79
CA GLY A 187 2.61 -12.15 -2.91
C GLY A 187 4.09 -12.53 -2.86
N MET A 188 4.94 -11.62 -3.30
CA MET A 188 6.38 -11.76 -3.09
C MET A 188 6.80 -10.85 -1.95
N GLN A 189 7.55 -11.39 -1.00
CA GLN A 189 8.21 -10.55 0.01
C GLN A 189 9.37 -9.86 -0.70
N SER A 190 9.11 -8.70 -1.29
CA SER A 190 10.10 -7.95 -2.05
C SER A 190 11.19 -7.44 -1.10
N SER A 191 12.36 -8.06 -1.14
CA SER A 191 13.62 -7.38 -0.85
C SER A 191 14.02 -6.42 -1.99
N TRP A 192 13.18 -6.28 -3.02
CA TRP A 192 13.36 -5.33 -4.10
C TRP A 192 12.65 -4.02 -3.76
N GLN A 193 13.48 -3.04 -3.44
CA GLN A 193 13.20 -1.62 -3.25
C GLN A 193 12.02 -1.09 -4.10
N CYS A 194 11.12 -0.34 -3.45
CA CYS A 194 10.44 0.80 -4.04
C CYS A 194 10.99 2.07 -3.36
#